data_AF-A0A1B7VB70-F1
#
_entry.id   AF-A0A1B7VB70-F1
#
_cell.length_a   1.000
_cell.length_b   1.000
_cell.length_c   1.000
_cell.angle_alpha   90.00
_cell.angle_beta   90.00
_cell.angle_gamma   90.00
#
_symmetry.space_group_name_H-M   'P 1'
#
loop_
_entity.id
_entity.type
_entity.pdbx_description
1 polymer ?
#
loop_
_entity_poly.entity_id
_entity_poly.type
_entity_poly.pdbx_seq_one_letter_code
_entity_poly.pdbx_strand_id
1 'polypeptide(L)'
;MKIPGFPGDRDKKSTSTGRKSYFLIPPLALWHPWWHQFMDRMVIFLTVMLCLLMLPTRLPGMELLGIGPNWLLIWVVAWSVNRSVFSGLLSGVILGLLQDAMTSPDPTHALSLGIVGMLTALMQKQRFIQEDFISIALIVFAMAVVADTIFAFQLSWVGNRHAASIWTYYQRATLASAILSSLWAPVVYYPLNRWWQQMKLIRNS
;
A
#
# COMPACT_ATOMS: atom_id res chain seq x y z
N MET A 1 67.66 40.71 35.03
CA MET A 1 66.79 40.40 36.19
C MET A 1 65.84 39.27 35.80
N LYS A 2 65.82 38.19 36.56
CA LYS A 2 64.97 37.01 36.39
C LYS A 2 64.21 36.86 37.70
N ILE A 3 62.87 36.96 37.68
CA ILE A 3 61.99 36.62 38.80
C ILE A 3 60.77 35.89 38.21
N PRO A 4 60.23 34.84 38.87
CA PRO A 4 59.51 33.74 38.26
C PRO A 4 58.00 33.70 38.61
N GLY A 5 57.27 32.80 37.94
CA GLY A 5 56.12 32.11 38.54
C GLY A 5 54.74 32.51 37.99
N PHE A 6 54.15 31.65 37.16
CA PHE A 6 53.00 30.80 37.51
C PHE A 6 52.53 30.01 36.27
N PRO A 7 52.36 28.67 36.33
CA PRO A 7 51.64 27.91 35.32
C PRO A 7 50.20 27.68 35.81
N GLY A 8 49.24 28.35 35.17
CA GLY A 8 47.81 28.07 35.25
C GLY A 8 47.25 28.44 33.87
N ASP A 9 46.54 27.59 33.15
CA ASP A 9 45.41 26.80 33.60
C ASP A 9 45.28 25.56 32.71
N ARG A 10 45.09 24.40 33.35
CA ARG A 10 44.69 23.17 32.68
C ARG A 10 43.17 23.15 32.60
N ASP A 11 42.70 22.62 31.48
CA ASP A 11 41.40 21.98 31.32
C ASP A 11 40.15 22.87 31.33
N LYS A 12 39.55 22.97 30.15
CA LYS A 12 38.20 22.42 29.90
C LYS A 12 37.91 22.41 28.39
N LYS A 13 38.41 21.39 27.71
CA LYS A 13 37.77 20.92 26.48
C LYS A 13 36.39 20.41 26.90
N SER A 14 35.33 21.12 26.54
CA SER A 14 33.96 20.64 26.70
C SER A 14 33.78 19.43 25.78
N THR A 15 34.09 18.24 26.29
CA THR A 15 33.67 16.99 25.70
C THR A 15 32.15 16.98 25.75
N SER A 16 31.49 17.23 24.62
CA SER A 16 30.08 16.95 24.47
C SER A 16 29.90 15.44 24.57
N THR A 17 29.60 15.00 25.78
CA THR A 17 29.32 13.61 26.11
C THR A 17 28.13 13.17 25.26
N GLY A 18 28.42 12.41 24.22
CA GLY A 18 27.43 11.78 23.36
C GLY A 18 26.47 10.98 24.23
N ARG A 19 25.27 11.51 24.40
CA ARG A 19 24.15 10.85 25.06
C ARG A 19 23.67 9.74 24.11
N LYS A 20 24.41 8.63 24.07
CA LYS A 20 23.94 7.38 23.47
C LYS A 20 22.78 6.91 24.33
N SER A 21 21.56 7.30 23.98
CA SER A 21 20.38 6.67 24.53
C SER A 21 20.41 5.22 24.06
N TYR A 22 20.83 4.33 24.96
CA TYR A 22 20.62 2.91 24.82
C TYR A 22 19.10 2.70 24.78
N PHE A 23 18.53 2.69 23.58
CA PHE A 23 17.24 2.07 23.35
C PHE A 23 17.42 0.58 23.68
N LEU A 24 16.92 0.18 24.85
CA LEU A 24 16.81 -1.20 25.33
C LEU A 24 15.75 -1.97 24.54
N ILE A 25 15.93 -2.04 23.22
CA ILE A 25 15.32 -3.05 22.38
C ILE A 25 16.52 -3.67 21.66
N PRO A 26 16.78 -4.98 21.80
CA PRO A 26 17.87 -5.61 21.06
C PRO A 26 17.73 -5.23 19.60
N PRO A 27 18.77 -4.69 18.95
CA PRO A 27 18.65 -4.24 17.58
C PRO A 27 18.28 -5.48 16.76
N LEU A 28 17.07 -5.46 16.19
CA LEU A 28 16.61 -6.44 15.22
C LEU A 28 17.59 -6.58 14.02
N ALA A 29 18.60 -5.72 13.95
CA ALA A 29 19.75 -5.77 13.03
C ALA A 29 20.66 -7.00 13.18
N LEU A 30 20.56 -7.78 14.28
CA LEU A 30 21.32 -9.04 14.43
C LEU A 30 20.59 -10.28 13.93
N TRP A 31 19.34 -10.15 13.47
CA TRP A 31 18.58 -11.28 12.98
C TRP A 31 19.03 -11.71 11.57
N HIS A 32 19.15 -13.02 11.41
CA HIS A 32 19.59 -13.65 10.16
C HIS A 32 18.70 -13.18 9.00
N PRO A 33 19.25 -12.87 7.81
CA PRO A 33 18.50 -12.26 6.68
C PRO A 33 17.27 -13.05 6.24
N TRP A 34 17.23 -14.35 6.56
CA TRP A 34 16.10 -15.23 6.34
C TRP A 34 14.86 -14.87 7.18
N TRP A 35 15.03 -14.48 8.44
CA TRP A 35 13.93 -14.08 9.32
C TRP A 35 13.23 -12.81 8.83
N HIS A 36 13.99 -11.82 8.35
CA HIS A 36 13.42 -10.61 7.76
C HIS A 36 12.57 -10.89 6.51
N GLN A 37 13.02 -11.82 5.65
CA GLN A 37 12.24 -12.24 4.48
C GLN A 37 10.98 -13.00 4.86
N PHE A 38 11.06 -13.84 5.89
CA PHE A 38 9.91 -14.58 6.40
C PHE A 38 8.87 -13.63 6.99
N MET A 39 9.27 -12.65 7.80
CA MET A 39 8.35 -11.67 8.38
C MET A 39 7.68 -10.79 7.30
N ASP A 40 8.40 -10.32 6.28
CA ASP A 40 7.78 -9.56 5.18
C ASP A 40 6.75 -10.41 4.42
N ARG A 41 7.08 -11.67 4.11
CA ARG A 41 6.13 -12.59 3.46
C ARG A 41 4.92 -12.89 4.35
N MET A 42 5.11 -13.06 5.66
CA MET A 42 4.00 -13.26 6.59
C MET A 42 3.09 -12.03 6.66
N VAL A 43 3.65 -10.82 6.70
CA VAL A 43 2.83 -9.59 6.71
C VAL A 43 2.08 -9.42 5.41
N ILE A 44 2.72 -9.69 4.26
CA ILE A 44 2.04 -9.70 2.96
C ILE A 44 0.90 -10.73 2.96
N PHE A 45 1.18 -11.96 3.38
CA PHE A 45 0.17 -13.02 3.42
C PHE A 45 -0.99 -12.69 4.37
N LEU A 46 -0.69 -12.22 5.58
CA LEU A 46 -1.68 -11.85 6.58
C LEU A 46 -2.56 -10.68 6.11
N THR A 47 -1.95 -9.66 5.49
CA THR A 47 -2.70 -8.50 4.99
C THR A 47 -3.56 -8.86 3.79
N VAL A 48 -3.07 -9.69 2.87
CA VAL A 48 -3.87 -10.23 1.76
C VAL A 48 -5.01 -11.10 2.31
N MET A 49 -4.74 -12.03 3.23
CA MET A 49 -5.77 -12.86 3.86
C MET A 49 -6.81 -12.02 4.58
N LEU A 50 -6.39 -10.96 5.27
CA LEU A 50 -7.31 -10.02 5.93
C LEU A 50 -8.16 -9.27 4.90
N CYS A 51 -7.59 -8.82 3.79
CA CYS A 51 -8.35 -8.20 2.70
C CYS A 51 -9.38 -9.18 2.10
N LEU A 52 -9.04 -10.47 1.95
CA LEU A 52 -9.96 -11.49 1.45
C LEU A 52 -11.06 -11.82 2.45
N LEU A 53 -10.74 -11.88 3.74
CA LEU A 53 -11.71 -12.07 4.82
C LEU A 53 -12.64 -10.86 4.97
N MET A 54 -12.13 -9.65 4.70
CA MET A 54 -12.94 -8.43 4.73
C MET A 54 -13.85 -8.25 3.51
N LEU A 55 -13.54 -8.92 2.40
CA LEU A 55 -14.32 -8.86 1.16
C LEU A 55 -15.78 -9.33 1.34
N PRO A 56 -16.08 -10.46 2.02
CA PRO A 56 -17.44 -10.89 2.31
C PRO A 56 -18.03 -10.25 3.59
N THR A 57 -17.22 -9.66 4.48
CA THR A 57 -17.73 -9.05 5.72
C THR A 57 -18.32 -7.67 5.44
N ARG A 58 -19.60 -7.69 5.14
CA ARG A 58 -20.51 -6.57 4.88
C ARG A 58 -20.90 -5.88 6.20
N LEU A 59 -19.92 -5.25 6.87
CA LEU A 59 -20.15 -4.58 8.15
C LEU A 59 -20.92 -3.26 7.94
N PRO A 60 -21.89 -2.93 8.82
CA PRO A 60 -22.66 -1.69 8.71
C PRO A 60 -21.72 -0.47 8.84
N GLY A 61 -21.73 0.39 7.82
CA GLY A 61 -20.81 1.54 7.70
C GLY A 61 -19.64 1.35 6.74
N MET A 62 -19.39 0.12 6.27
CA MET A 62 -18.42 -0.18 5.20
C MET A 62 -19.08 -0.30 3.82
N GLU A 63 -20.36 0.03 3.71
CA GLU A 63 -21.12 -0.01 2.46
C GLU A 63 -21.83 1.31 2.19
N LEU A 64 -21.74 1.78 0.95
CA LEU A 64 -22.61 2.80 0.40
C LEU A 64 -23.50 2.10 -0.63
N LEU A 65 -24.81 2.25 -0.51
CA LEU A 65 -25.78 1.73 -1.49
C LEU A 65 -25.69 0.20 -1.71
N GLY A 66 -25.29 -0.58 -0.70
CA GLY A 66 -25.12 -2.03 -0.81
C GLY A 66 -23.84 -2.46 -1.54
N ILE A 67 -22.89 -1.56 -1.71
CA ILE A 67 -21.61 -1.79 -2.40
C ILE A 67 -20.47 -1.48 -1.43
N GLY A 68 -19.62 -2.47 -1.21
CA GLY A 68 -18.45 -2.36 -0.35
C GLY A 68 -17.19 -1.88 -1.09
N PRO A 69 -16.17 -1.41 -0.35
CA PRO A 69 -14.87 -1.03 -0.91
C PRO A 69 -14.14 -2.24 -1.51
N ASN A 70 -13.32 -1.97 -2.52
CA ASN A 70 -12.45 -2.96 -3.11
C ASN A 70 -11.12 -3.05 -2.32
N TRP A 71 -11.10 -3.88 -1.28
CA TRP A 71 -9.92 -4.09 -0.43
C TRP A 71 -8.69 -4.55 -1.20
N LEU A 72 -8.87 -5.41 -2.21
CA LEU A 72 -7.78 -5.93 -3.02
C LEU A 72 -7.16 -4.85 -3.90
N LEU A 73 -7.98 -3.98 -4.48
CA LEU A 73 -7.50 -2.83 -5.23
C LEU A 73 -6.69 -1.88 -4.35
N ILE A 74 -7.20 -1.55 -3.16
CA ILE A 74 -6.48 -0.69 -2.20
C ILE A 74 -5.12 -1.30 -1.87
N TRP A 75 -5.08 -2.61 -1.60
CA TRP A 75 -3.85 -3.31 -1.28
C TRP A 75 -2.87 -3.32 -2.45
N VAL A 76 -3.33 -3.65 -3.67
CA VAL A 76 -2.50 -3.65 -4.90
C VAL A 76 -1.89 -2.26 -5.11
N VAL A 77 -2.69 -1.20 -4.99
CA VAL A 77 -2.19 0.17 -5.13
C VAL A 77 -1.14 0.45 -4.05
N ALA A 78 -1.46 0.23 -2.78
CA ALA A 78 -0.55 0.52 -1.66
C ALA A 78 0.78 -0.24 -1.77
N TRP A 79 0.73 -1.51 -2.20
CA TRP A 79 1.90 -2.36 -2.36
C TRP A 79 2.73 -2.00 -3.61
N SER A 80 2.06 -1.63 -4.70
CA SER A 80 2.68 -1.35 -5.98
C SER A 80 3.33 0.03 -6.07
N VAL A 81 2.90 1.02 -5.27
CA VAL A 81 3.43 2.39 -5.30
C VAL A 81 4.95 2.44 -5.11
N ASN A 82 5.53 1.52 -4.34
CA ASN A 82 6.94 1.53 -3.96
C ASN A 82 7.78 0.43 -4.65
N ARG A 83 7.23 -0.26 -5.66
CA ARG A 83 7.86 -1.45 -6.27
C ARG A 83 7.88 -1.34 -7.80
N SER A 84 8.74 -2.15 -8.42
CA SER A 84 8.90 -2.19 -9.88
C SER A 84 7.59 -2.51 -10.60
N VAL A 85 7.44 -2.00 -11.83
CA VAL A 85 6.26 -2.20 -12.70
C VAL A 85 5.91 -3.67 -12.86
N PHE A 86 6.91 -4.52 -13.07
CA PHE A 86 6.72 -5.96 -13.19
C PHE A 86 6.16 -6.58 -11.91
N SER A 87 6.65 -6.16 -10.74
CA SER A 87 6.12 -6.65 -9.46
C SER A 87 4.67 -6.20 -9.27
N GLY A 88 4.37 -4.94 -9.55
CA GLY A 88 3.02 -4.37 -9.47
C GLY A 88 2.01 -5.12 -10.32
N LEU A 89 2.34 -5.31 -11.60
CA LEU A 89 1.51 -6.09 -12.53
C LEU A 89 1.30 -7.52 -12.02
N LEU A 90 2.38 -8.23 -11.65
CA LEU A 90 2.29 -9.62 -11.20
C LEU A 90 1.41 -9.74 -9.94
N SER A 91 1.57 -8.83 -8.98
CA SER A 91 0.75 -8.82 -7.76
C SER A 91 -0.73 -8.57 -8.06
N GLY A 92 -1.03 -7.66 -8.99
CA GLY A 92 -2.39 -7.38 -9.42
C GLY A 92 -3.05 -8.57 -10.10
N VAL A 93 -2.32 -9.25 -11.00
CA VAL A 93 -2.80 -10.47 -11.66
C VAL A 93 -3.02 -11.59 -10.66
N ILE A 94 -2.07 -11.86 -9.75
CA ILE A 94 -2.21 -12.91 -8.73
C ILE A 94 -3.41 -12.63 -7.83
N LEU A 95 -3.58 -11.40 -7.37
CA LEU A 95 -4.71 -11.04 -6.51
C LEU A 95 -6.04 -11.05 -7.24
N GLY A 96 -6.08 -10.66 -8.50
CA GLY A 96 -7.31 -10.76 -9.29
C GLY A 96 -7.66 -12.21 -9.64
N LEU A 97 -6.68 -13.08 -9.88
CA LEU A 97 -6.95 -14.53 -10.00
C LEU A 97 -7.43 -15.14 -8.67
N LEU A 98 -6.87 -14.68 -7.54
CA LEU A 98 -7.31 -15.10 -6.22
C LEU A 98 -8.74 -14.62 -5.92
N GLN A 99 -9.08 -13.41 -6.37
CA GLN A 99 -10.44 -12.89 -6.32
C GLN A 99 -11.37 -13.73 -7.20
N ASP A 100 -11.00 -13.96 -8.47
CA ASP A 100 -11.75 -14.78 -9.42
C ASP A 100 -11.96 -16.21 -8.91
N ALA A 101 -11.05 -16.77 -8.11
CA ALA A 101 -11.20 -18.08 -7.49
C ALA A 101 -12.19 -18.09 -6.32
N MET A 102 -12.36 -16.95 -5.63
CA MET A 102 -13.34 -16.78 -4.55
C MET A 102 -14.72 -16.33 -5.07
N THR A 103 -14.74 -15.59 -6.17
CA THR A 103 -15.95 -15.04 -6.79
C THR A 103 -16.27 -15.75 -8.11
N SER A 104 -17.15 -15.17 -8.92
CA SER A 104 -17.34 -15.64 -10.30
C SER A 104 -16.11 -15.27 -11.15
N PRO A 105 -15.60 -16.17 -12.00
CA PRO A 105 -14.49 -15.89 -12.90
C PRO A 105 -14.88 -15.04 -14.14
N ASP A 106 -16.18 -14.91 -14.41
CA ASP A 106 -16.70 -14.10 -15.52
C ASP A 106 -17.39 -12.84 -14.98
N PRO A 107 -16.93 -11.61 -15.30
CA PRO A 107 -15.66 -11.20 -15.93
C PRO A 107 -14.42 -11.32 -15.02
N THR A 108 -13.23 -11.44 -15.60
CA THR A 108 -11.97 -11.61 -14.85
C THR A 108 -11.47 -10.32 -14.18
N HIS A 109 -11.29 -10.38 -12.85
CA HIS A 109 -10.65 -9.34 -12.06
C HIS A 109 -9.12 -9.33 -12.21
N ALA A 110 -8.52 -10.41 -12.71
CA ALA A 110 -7.07 -10.49 -12.94
C ALA A 110 -6.54 -9.43 -13.90
N LEU A 111 -7.29 -9.15 -14.97
CA LEU A 111 -6.88 -8.17 -15.98
C LEU A 111 -6.98 -6.74 -15.43
N SER A 112 -8.09 -6.40 -14.75
CA SER A 112 -8.30 -5.05 -14.21
C SER A 112 -7.30 -4.74 -13.09
N LEU A 113 -7.10 -5.65 -12.14
CA LEU A 113 -6.13 -5.47 -11.05
C LEU A 113 -4.68 -5.50 -11.54
N GLY A 114 -4.37 -6.32 -12.56
CA GLY A 114 -3.06 -6.32 -13.22
C GLY A 114 -2.72 -4.96 -13.84
N ILE A 115 -3.67 -4.36 -14.58
CA ILE A 115 -3.48 -3.02 -15.16
C ILE A 115 -3.35 -1.96 -14.08
N VAL A 116 -4.18 -1.99 -13.04
CA VAL A 116 -4.07 -1.06 -11.90
C VAL A 116 -2.70 -1.14 -11.23
N GLY A 117 -2.20 -2.35 -10.95
CA GLY A 117 -0.86 -2.54 -10.38
C GLY A 117 0.22 -1.98 -11.29
N MET A 118 0.15 -2.26 -12.59
CA MET A 118 1.10 -1.73 -13.57
C MET A 118 1.10 -0.19 -13.59
N LEU A 119 -0.07 0.44 -13.74
CA LEU A 119 -0.21 1.89 -13.80
C LEU A 119 0.27 2.56 -12.51
N THR A 120 -0.07 1.98 -11.37
CA THR A 120 0.35 2.50 -10.06
C THR A 120 1.86 2.46 -9.90
N ALA A 121 2.52 1.36 -10.29
CA ALA A 121 3.98 1.28 -10.26
C ALA A 121 4.66 2.25 -11.25
N LEU A 122 4.01 2.61 -12.36
CA LEU A 122 4.53 3.63 -13.26
C LEU A 122 4.50 5.03 -12.61
N MET A 123 3.47 5.32 -11.82
CA MET A 123 3.38 6.55 -11.02
C MET A 123 4.44 6.61 -9.91
N GLN A 124 5.14 5.50 -9.61
CA GLN A 124 6.21 5.48 -8.62
C GLN A 124 7.30 6.53 -8.88
N LYS A 125 7.58 6.84 -10.15
CA LYS A 125 8.66 7.76 -10.52
C LYS A 125 8.39 9.22 -10.11
N GLN A 126 7.15 9.56 -9.75
CA GLN A 126 6.78 10.90 -9.30
C GLN A 126 6.78 10.96 -7.76
N ARG A 127 7.94 11.34 -7.19
CA ARG A 127 8.18 11.42 -5.74
C ARG A 127 7.16 12.30 -4.99
N PHE A 128 6.68 13.37 -5.62
CA PHE A 128 5.71 14.31 -5.03
C PHE A 128 4.31 13.72 -4.83
N ILE A 129 3.97 12.61 -5.48
CA ILE A 129 2.63 12.00 -5.38
C ILE A 129 2.54 11.01 -4.20
N GLN A 130 3.67 10.62 -3.60
CA GLN A 130 3.69 9.54 -2.59
C GLN A 130 3.75 10.03 -1.14
N GLU A 131 4.10 11.29 -0.92
CA GLU A 131 4.32 11.81 0.43
C GLU A 131 3.01 12.22 1.13
N ASP A 132 1.98 12.59 0.36
CA ASP A 132 0.71 13.06 0.89
C ASP A 132 -0.37 11.97 0.96
N PHE A 133 -1.03 11.86 2.12
CA PHE A 133 -2.16 10.95 2.34
C PHE A 133 -3.30 11.17 1.34
N ILE A 134 -3.51 12.43 0.93
CA ILE A 134 -4.53 12.84 -0.04
C ILE A 134 -4.21 12.28 -1.43
N SER A 135 -2.93 12.31 -1.83
CA SER A 135 -2.49 11.83 -3.13
C SER A 135 -2.71 10.33 -3.29
N ILE A 136 -2.46 9.55 -2.24
CA ILE A 136 -2.75 8.09 -2.25
C ILE A 136 -4.25 7.82 -2.37
N ALA A 137 -5.07 8.54 -1.62
CA ALA A 137 -6.53 8.44 -1.73
C ALA A 137 -7.00 8.76 -3.16
N LEU A 138 -6.44 9.80 -3.78
CA LEU A 138 -6.75 10.21 -5.15
C LEU A 138 -6.31 9.15 -6.17
N ILE A 139 -5.12 8.57 -6.02
CA ILE A 139 -4.67 7.46 -6.88
C ILE A 139 -5.62 6.28 -6.77
N VAL A 140 -5.98 5.85 -5.55
CA VAL A 140 -6.92 4.73 -5.37
C VAL A 140 -8.27 5.03 -5.99
N PHE A 141 -8.78 6.26 -5.83
CA PHE A 141 -10.00 6.68 -6.49
C PHE A 141 -9.92 6.55 -8.02
N ALA A 142 -8.87 7.10 -8.62
CA ALA A 142 -8.66 7.03 -10.08
C ALA A 142 -8.52 5.59 -10.56
N MET A 143 -7.73 4.77 -9.86
CA MET A 143 -7.52 3.37 -10.20
C MET A 143 -8.77 2.52 -10.02
N ALA A 144 -9.64 2.83 -9.05
CA ALA A 144 -10.93 2.17 -8.89
C ALA A 144 -11.85 2.44 -10.09
N VAL A 145 -11.91 3.69 -10.55
CA VAL A 145 -12.67 4.03 -11.76
C VAL A 145 -12.11 3.30 -12.99
N VAL A 146 -10.79 3.23 -13.14
CA VAL A 146 -10.15 2.49 -14.24
C VAL A 146 -10.47 1.00 -14.18
N ALA A 147 -10.33 0.37 -13.01
CA ALA A 147 -10.62 -1.06 -12.83
C ALA A 147 -12.08 -1.40 -13.20
N ASP A 148 -13.02 -0.59 -12.71
CA ASP A 148 -14.44 -0.80 -12.97
C ASP A 148 -14.81 -0.51 -14.42
N THR A 149 -14.14 0.45 -15.07
CA THR A 149 -14.33 0.71 -16.51
C THR A 149 -13.86 -0.48 -17.35
N ILE A 150 -12.71 -1.08 -16.99
CA ILE A 150 -12.20 -2.30 -17.64
C ILE A 150 -13.20 -3.44 -17.44
N PHE A 151 -13.72 -3.61 -16.22
CA PHE A 151 -14.69 -4.65 -15.92
C PHE A 151 -16.02 -4.45 -16.66
N ALA A 152 -16.52 -3.21 -16.73
CA ALA A 152 -17.72 -2.86 -17.49
C ALA A 152 -17.53 -3.10 -19.00
N PHE A 153 -16.32 -2.83 -19.52
CA PHE A 153 -15.96 -3.11 -20.90
C PHE A 153 -15.93 -4.62 -21.19
N GLN A 154 -15.32 -5.42 -20.32
CA GLN A 154 -15.35 -6.88 -20.41
C GLN A 154 -16.78 -7.42 -20.36
N LEU A 155 -17.60 -6.91 -19.44
CA LEU A 155 -19.00 -7.30 -19.30
C LEU A 155 -19.83 -6.95 -20.54
N SER A 156 -19.55 -5.80 -21.17
CA SER A 156 -20.21 -5.37 -22.43
C SER A 156 -19.81 -6.25 -23.62
N TRP A 157 -18.60 -6.80 -23.62
CA TRP A 157 -18.14 -7.72 -24.66
C TRP A 157 -18.74 -9.13 -24.52
N VAL A 158 -18.92 -9.61 -23.29
CA VAL A 158 -19.49 -10.93 -22.99
C VAL A 158 -21.02 -10.92 -22.99
N GLY A 159 -21.64 -9.81 -22.57
CA GLY A 159 -23.08 -9.68 -22.41
C GLY A 159 -23.74 -8.87 -23.53
N ASN A 160 -24.41 -9.55 -24.46
CA ASN A 160 -25.30 -8.96 -25.48
C ASN A 160 -26.59 -8.35 -24.86
N ARG A 161 -26.50 -7.56 -23.79
CA ARG A 161 -27.64 -6.96 -23.06
C ARG A 161 -27.56 -5.43 -23.07
N HIS A 162 -28.73 -4.77 -23.08
CA HIS A 162 -28.88 -3.31 -23.18
C HIS A 162 -27.97 -2.53 -22.23
N ALA A 163 -26.85 -2.04 -22.77
CA ALA A 163 -25.80 -1.35 -22.03
C ALA A 163 -26.29 -0.09 -21.31
N ALA A 164 -27.30 0.61 -21.84
CA ALA A 164 -27.74 1.91 -21.34
C ALA A 164 -28.37 1.88 -19.93
N SER A 165 -29.17 0.86 -19.60
CA SER A 165 -29.81 0.76 -18.27
C SER A 165 -28.83 0.23 -17.21
N ILE A 166 -27.93 -0.67 -17.60
CA ILE A 166 -26.86 -1.17 -16.73
C ILE A 166 -25.87 -0.06 -16.41
N TRP A 167 -25.54 0.79 -17.39
CA TRP A 167 -24.53 1.85 -17.26
C TRP A 167 -24.82 2.84 -16.13
N THR A 168 -26.07 3.31 -15.98
CA THR A 168 -26.41 4.32 -14.96
C THR A 168 -26.34 3.77 -13.53
N TYR A 169 -26.76 2.51 -13.33
CA TYR A 169 -26.61 1.81 -12.06
C TYR A 169 -25.14 1.52 -11.77
N TYR A 170 -24.40 1.05 -12.78
CA TYR A 170 -22.98 0.74 -12.66
C TYR A 170 -22.14 1.99 -12.36
N GLN A 171 -22.46 3.13 -12.97
CA GLN A 171 -21.74 4.38 -12.73
C GLN A 171 -21.89 4.85 -11.27
N ARG A 172 -23.09 4.77 -10.70
CA ARG A 172 -23.31 5.10 -9.28
C ARG A 172 -22.60 4.11 -8.37
N ALA A 173 -22.65 2.83 -8.73
CA ALA A 173 -22.00 1.75 -8.01
C ALA A 173 -20.47 1.91 -7.96
N THR A 174 -19.86 2.18 -9.11
CA THR A 174 -18.44 2.44 -9.29
C THR A 174 -17.99 3.67 -8.53
N LEU A 175 -18.75 4.77 -8.59
CA LEU A 175 -18.41 5.97 -7.83
C LEU A 175 -18.48 5.73 -6.32
N ALA A 176 -19.51 5.03 -5.82
CA ALA A 176 -19.61 4.69 -4.41
C ALA A 176 -18.43 3.82 -3.94
N SER A 177 -18.09 2.77 -4.70
CA SER A 177 -16.95 1.90 -4.44
C SER A 177 -15.62 2.66 -4.49
N ALA A 178 -15.43 3.54 -5.48
CA ALA A 178 -14.22 4.33 -5.63
C ALA A 178 -14.04 5.32 -4.47
N ILE A 179 -15.10 6.01 -4.06
CA ILE A 179 -15.08 6.94 -2.91
C ILE A 179 -14.76 6.18 -1.63
N LEU A 180 -15.44 5.06 -1.37
CA LEU A 180 -15.17 4.22 -0.20
C LEU A 180 -13.73 3.71 -0.19
N SER A 181 -13.26 3.18 -1.33
CA SER A 181 -11.92 2.62 -1.44
C SER A 181 -10.86 3.71 -1.24
N SER A 182 -11.09 4.91 -1.79
CA SER A 182 -10.26 6.09 -1.59
C SER A 182 -10.19 6.50 -0.12
N LEU A 183 -11.32 6.49 0.58
CA LEU A 183 -11.40 6.87 2.00
C LEU A 183 -10.65 5.87 2.90
N TRP A 184 -10.72 4.57 2.59
CA TRP A 184 -10.02 3.53 3.33
C TRP A 184 -8.55 3.38 2.93
N ALA A 185 -8.12 3.96 1.81
CA ALA A 185 -6.76 3.82 1.31
C ALA A 185 -5.67 4.34 2.27
N PRO A 186 -5.76 5.53 2.88
CA PRO A 186 -4.76 5.99 3.83
C PRO A 186 -4.67 5.10 5.07
N VAL A 187 -5.80 4.55 5.51
CA VAL A 187 -5.89 3.68 6.70
C VAL A 187 -5.11 2.38 6.47
N VAL A 188 -5.19 1.81 5.26
CA VAL A 188 -4.44 0.60 4.89
C VAL A 188 -2.99 0.95 4.54
N TYR A 189 -2.75 2.04 3.82
CA TYR A 189 -1.43 2.43 3.34
C TYR A 189 -0.47 2.78 4.49
N TYR A 190 -0.93 3.56 5.47
CA TYR A 190 -0.07 4.05 6.55
C TYR A 190 0.66 2.94 7.35
N PRO A 191 -0.03 1.91 7.89
CA PRO A 191 0.64 0.83 8.63
C PRO A 191 1.59 0.03 7.73
N LEU A 192 1.18 -0.22 6.48
CA LEU A 192 1.97 -0.97 5.50
C LEU A 192 3.27 -0.23 5.14
N ASN A 193 3.16 1.07 4.84
CA ASN A 193 4.30 1.90 4.49
C ASN A 193 5.28 2.05 5.66
N ARG A 194 4.77 2.24 6.88
CA ARG A 194 5.60 2.32 8.10
C ARG A 194 6.38 1.03 8.33
N TRP A 195 5.75 -0.13 8.14
CA TRP A 195 6.41 -1.43 8.24
C TRP A 195 7.55 -1.57 7.22
N TRP A 196 7.30 -1.24 5.95
CA TRP A 196 8.34 -1.33 4.92
C TRP A 196 9.47 -0.33 5.11
N GLN A 197 9.19 0.87 5.63
CA GLN A 197 10.24 1.83 5.99
C GLN A 197 11.13 1.29 7.12
N GLN A 198 10.55 0.69 8.16
CA GLN A 198 11.32 0.07 9.24
C GLN A 198 12.20 -1.06 8.73
N MET A 199 11.66 -1.92 7.86
CA MET A 199 12.43 -3.03 7.26
C MET A 199 13.57 -2.54 6.36
N LYS A 200 13.38 -1.43 5.62
CA LYS A 200 14.45 -0.79 4.83
C LYS A 200 15.55 -0.22 5.72
N LEU A 201 15.18 0.42 6.83
CA LEU A 201 16.14 0.97 7.79
C LEU A 201 16.98 -0.13 8.44
N ILE A 202 16.36 -1.23 8.87
CA ILE A 202 17.06 -2.36 9.49
C ILE A 202 18.00 -3.06 8.50
N ARG A 203 17.65 -3.12 7.22
CA ARG A 203 18.50 -3.72 6.18
C ARG A 203 19.75 -2.89 5.86
N ASN A 204 19.66 -1.57 6.01
CA ASN A 204 20.71 -0.62 5.63
C ASN A 204 21.61 -0.21 6.82
N SER A 205 21.30 -0.64 8.04
CA SER A 205 22.09 -0.44 9.27
C SER A 205 23.01 -1.62 9.54
#